data_AF-X1NJL1-F1
#
_entry.id   AF-X1NJL1-F1
#
_cell.length_a   1.000
_cell.length_b   1.000
_cell.length_c   1.000
_cell.angle_alpha   90.00
_cell.angle_beta   90.00
_cell.angle_gamma   90.00
#
_symmetry.space_group_name_H-M   'P 1'
#
loop_
_entity.id
_entity.type
_entity.pdbx_description
1 polymer ?
#
loop_
_entity_poly.entity_id
_entity_poly.type
_entity_poly.pdbx_seq_one_letter_code
_entity_poly.pdbx_strand_id
1 'polypeptide(L)'
;SRKQYNIFKKNNISAGYLPFCVDENEFNFLDKSKKEICRILNIDYELIKDRLLIGSFQRDSLGMDLAKPKWQKNPDMLIEILRLTPYKEDLMLILAGPRRHYIINKCKKFKIHFKFPEYYSSLKIKFAKIILANSVKKAKKIIADSNSTAKDILLFFPEVRSKISVIYNGISENFSVIDKKEVENFKNKNGLGNYILFVGNRKPHKNLENLVKSYYKLIRLFRGLKLVIVGKKFSQNDIVDSIKNKFNLNNYIMEKENITDQELAYYYNGA
;
A
#
# COMPACT_ATOMS: atom_id res chain seq x y z
N SER A 1 25.73 23.46 23.83
CA SER A 1 26.30 22.57 24.87
C SER A 1 26.90 23.41 25.99
N ARG A 2 27.18 22.82 27.16
CA ARG A 2 27.76 23.53 28.31
C ARG A 2 29.05 24.30 27.97
N LYS A 3 29.82 23.87 26.95
CA LYS A 3 31.09 24.47 26.53
C LYS A 3 30.96 25.78 25.74
N GLN A 4 29.94 25.93 24.88
CA GLN A 4 29.72 27.15 24.07
C GLN A 4 29.02 28.27 24.84
N TYR A 5 28.14 27.90 25.77
CA TYR A 5 27.57 28.83 26.76
C TYR A 5 28.69 29.65 27.43
N ASN A 6 29.83 29.01 27.69
CA ASN A 6 30.98 29.63 28.32
C ASN A 6 31.77 30.60 27.40
N ILE A 7 31.65 30.49 26.08
CA ILE A 7 32.43 31.30 25.12
C ILE A 7 31.72 32.62 24.78
N PHE A 8 30.39 32.61 24.64
CA PHE A 8 29.60 33.83 24.35
C PHE A 8 29.63 34.83 25.50
N LYS A 9 29.49 34.29 26.71
CA LYS A 9 29.67 35.07 27.94
C LYS A 9 31.00 35.84 27.94
N LYS A 10 32.02 35.31 27.25
CA LYS A 10 33.38 35.87 27.21
C LYS A 10 33.56 37.04 26.24
N ASN A 11 32.70 37.21 25.25
CA ASN A 11 32.74 38.35 24.31
C ASN A 11 31.63 39.37 24.61
N ASN A 12 31.08 39.33 25.83
CA ASN A 12 29.98 40.15 26.30
C ASN A 12 28.71 40.04 25.46
N ILE A 13 28.41 38.80 25.12
CA ILE A 13 27.19 38.42 24.42
C ILE A 13 26.42 37.47 25.37
N SER A 14 25.14 37.73 25.65
CA SER A 14 24.36 37.10 26.75
C SER A 14 23.63 35.77 26.40
N ALA A 15 23.49 34.76 27.32
CA ALA A 15 22.89 33.39 27.08
C ALA A 15 22.48 32.50 28.36
N GLY A 16 21.97 31.21 28.24
CA GLY A 16 21.55 30.19 29.32
C GLY A 16 21.43 28.63 28.97
N TYR A 17 21.21 27.61 29.91
CA TYR A 17 21.37 26.08 29.73
C TYR A 17 20.53 24.99 30.58
N LEU A 18 20.17 23.75 30.07
CA LEU A 18 19.44 22.57 30.76
C LEU A 18 19.50 21.10 30.11
N PRO A 19 19.45 19.88 30.81
CA PRO A 19 19.45 18.46 30.21
C PRO A 19 18.44 17.32 30.73
N PHE A 20 18.28 16.10 30.10
CA PHE A 20 17.30 14.95 30.40
C PHE A 20 17.80 13.42 30.22
N CYS A 21 17.14 12.38 30.86
CA CYS A 21 17.64 11.08 31.49
C CYS A 21 17.43 9.63 30.83
N VAL A 22 18.24 8.57 31.17
CA VAL A 22 18.23 7.10 30.70
C VAL A 22 18.75 6.06 31.77
N ASP A 23 18.32 4.76 31.79
CA ASP A 23 18.77 3.64 32.68
C ASP A 23 20.05 2.92 32.18
N GLU A 24 21.09 2.89 33.01
CA GLU A 24 22.48 2.53 32.65
C GLU A 24 22.79 1.03 32.65
N ASN A 25 21.93 0.17 33.22
CA ASN A 25 22.14 -1.30 33.21
C ASN A 25 21.66 -1.97 31.91
N GLU A 26 20.66 -1.37 31.25
CA GLU A 26 20.19 -1.77 29.91
C GLU A 26 20.86 -0.97 28.78
N PHE A 27 21.20 0.31 29.04
CA PHE A 27 21.94 1.17 28.10
C PHE A 27 23.40 1.31 28.52
N ASN A 28 24.07 0.17 28.58
CA ASN A 28 25.50 0.05 28.85
C ASN A 28 26.31 0.02 27.54
N PHE A 29 27.58 0.43 27.65
CA PHE A 29 28.52 0.29 26.54
C PHE A 29 28.71 -1.18 26.20
N LEU A 30 28.58 -1.51 24.91
CA LEU A 30 28.91 -2.82 24.39
C LEU A 30 30.41 -2.88 24.11
N ASP A 31 31.08 -3.86 24.70
CA ASP A 31 32.49 -4.18 24.43
C ASP A 31 32.62 -4.98 23.12
N LYS A 32 32.09 -4.41 22.02
CA LYS A 32 32.00 -5.02 20.67
C LYS A 32 32.23 -3.99 19.58
N SER A 33 32.94 -4.38 18.52
CA SER A 33 33.19 -3.49 17.39
C SER A 33 31.94 -3.26 16.54
N LYS A 34 31.84 -2.10 15.87
CA LYS A 34 30.73 -1.82 14.93
C LYS A 34 30.61 -2.87 13.83
N LYS A 35 31.72 -3.44 13.37
CA LYS A 35 31.74 -4.46 12.31
C LYS A 35 31.13 -5.78 12.79
N GLU A 36 31.42 -6.17 14.03
CA GLU A 36 30.77 -7.32 14.68
C GLU A 36 29.28 -7.08 14.93
N ILE A 37 28.90 -5.88 15.38
CA ILE A 37 27.49 -5.52 15.58
C ILE A 37 26.73 -5.58 14.25
N CYS A 38 27.33 -5.11 13.15
CA CYS A 38 26.72 -5.17 11.81
C CYS A 38 26.59 -6.61 11.31
N ARG A 39 27.57 -7.48 11.59
CA ARG A 39 27.49 -8.92 11.29
C ARG A 39 26.35 -9.59 12.05
N ILE A 40 26.22 -9.31 13.35
CA ILE A 40 25.15 -9.86 14.20
C ILE A 40 23.77 -9.40 13.71
N LEU A 41 23.65 -8.14 13.27
CA LEU A 41 22.39 -7.55 12.80
C LEU A 41 22.14 -7.75 11.29
N ASN A 42 23.02 -8.47 10.60
CA ASN A 42 23.00 -8.70 9.15
C ASN A 42 22.84 -7.42 8.32
N ILE A 43 23.51 -6.37 8.76
CA ILE A 43 23.66 -5.09 8.08
C ILE A 43 25.04 -5.11 7.43
N ASP A 44 25.11 -4.85 6.13
CA ASP A 44 26.40 -4.72 5.45
C ASP A 44 27.12 -3.49 6.00
N TYR A 45 28.29 -3.72 6.63
CA TYR A 45 29.08 -2.67 7.26
C TYR A 45 29.56 -1.63 6.25
N GLU A 46 29.88 -2.04 5.03
CA GLU A 46 30.41 -1.12 4.00
C GLU A 46 29.34 -0.11 3.54
N LEU A 47 28.07 -0.48 3.63
CA LEU A 47 26.93 0.40 3.31
C LEU A 47 26.70 1.49 4.35
N ILE A 48 27.26 1.35 5.56
CA ILE A 48 26.97 2.22 6.70
C ILE A 48 28.19 2.83 7.38
N LYS A 49 29.41 2.34 7.09
CA LYS A 49 30.64 2.79 7.77
C LYS A 49 30.87 4.30 7.65
N ASP A 50 30.43 4.89 6.53
CA ASP A 50 30.59 6.32 6.20
C ASP A 50 29.26 7.10 6.31
N ARG A 51 28.24 6.54 6.99
CA ARG A 51 26.91 7.15 7.11
C ARG A 51 26.48 7.41 8.55
N LEU A 52 25.62 8.40 8.74
CA LEU A 52 24.97 8.71 10.01
C LEU A 52 23.65 7.94 10.15
N LEU A 53 23.51 7.18 11.23
CA LEU A 53 22.34 6.32 11.48
C LEU A 53 21.38 6.95 12.48
N ILE A 54 20.08 6.94 12.17
CA ILE A 54 19.00 7.33 13.10
C ILE A 54 18.10 6.12 13.32
N GLY A 55 17.85 5.73 14.57
CA GLY A 55 16.97 4.62 14.92
C GLY A 55 15.56 5.08 15.32
N SER A 56 14.52 4.37 14.88
CA SER A 56 13.16 4.55 15.41
C SER A 56 12.46 3.21 15.65
N PHE A 57 12.20 2.93 16.94
CA PHE A 57 11.77 1.62 17.43
C PHE A 57 10.43 1.66 18.18
N GLN A 58 9.67 2.75 18.07
CA GLN A 58 8.39 2.90 18.76
C GLN A 58 7.20 2.50 17.88
N ARG A 59 6.17 1.87 18.46
CA ARG A 59 4.93 1.45 17.77
C ARG A 59 4.19 2.67 17.21
N ASP A 60 4.06 2.74 15.89
CA ASP A 60 3.56 3.93 15.19
C ASP A 60 2.12 3.79 14.66
N SER A 61 1.58 2.57 14.60
CA SER A 61 0.30 2.25 13.96
C SER A 61 -0.74 1.76 14.99
N LEU A 62 -2.02 2.09 14.80
CA LEU A 62 -3.14 1.59 15.62
C LEU A 62 -3.40 0.08 15.40
N GLY A 63 -3.98 -0.60 16.39
CA GLY A 63 -4.13 -2.06 16.39
C GLY A 63 -5.21 -2.62 15.45
N MET A 64 -6.33 -1.92 15.28
CA MET A 64 -7.44 -2.30 14.38
C MET A 64 -7.29 -1.74 12.96
N ASP A 65 -6.59 -0.61 12.80
CA ASP A 65 -6.31 0.06 11.53
C ASP A 65 -4.82 0.43 11.47
N LEU A 66 -4.07 -0.35 10.69
CA LEU A 66 -2.63 -0.21 10.55
C LEU A 66 -2.22 1.04 9.75
N ALA A 67 -3.14 1.70 9.05
CA ALA A 67 -2.85 2.89 8.25
C ALA A 67 -2.95 4.20 9.06
N LYS A 68 -3.46 4.15 10.30
CA LYS A 68 -3.59 5.33 11.16
C LYS A 68 -2.47 5.45 12.18
N PRO A 69 -1.99 6.68 12.44
CA PRO A 69 -0.94 6.90 13.42
C PRO A 69 -1.48 6.67 14.83
N LYS A 70 -0.66 6.07 15.68
CA LYS A 70 -0.90 6.04 17.12
C LYS A 70 -0.46 7.39 17.69
N TRP A 71 -1.42 8.29 17.86
CA TRP A 71 -1.17 9.71 18.18
C TRP A 71 -0.29 9.91 19.41
N GLN A 72 -0.38 9.05 20.43
CA GLN A 72 0.43 9.11 21.66
C GLN A 72 1.94 8.98 21.42
N LYS A 73 2.37 8.56 20.22
CA LYS A 73 3.78 8.42 19.83
C LYS A 73 4.22 9.42 18.74
N ASN A 74 3.31 10.27 18.26
CA ASN A 74 3.51 11.31 17.25
C ASN A 74 4.51 10.98 16.11
N PRO A 75 4.27 9.92 15.32
CA PRO A 75 5.19 9.51 14.26
C PRO A 75 5.34 10.55 13.13
N ASP A 76 4.43 11.51 12.99
CA ASP A 76 4.53 12.57 11.98
C ASP A 76 5.70 13.52 12.23
N MET A 77 6.05 13.78 13.49
CA MET A 77 7.16 14.68 13.83
C MET A 77 8.51 14.13 13.38
N LEU A 78 8.75 12.82 13.55
CA LEU A 78 9.94 12.15 13.05
C LEU A 78 10.08 12.32 11.52
N ILE A 79 8.98 12.21 10.79
CA ILE A 79 8.96 12.36 9.33
C ILE A 79 9.34 13.79 8.93
N GLU A 80 8.84 14.79 9.65
CA GLU A 80 9.11 16.20 9.36
C GLU A 80 10.58 16.56 9.59
N ILE A 81 11.17 16.09 10.70
CA ILE A 81 12.60 16.23 11.01
C ILE A 81 13.47 15.65 9.88
N LEU A 82 13.16 14.42 9.48
CA LEU A 82 13.89 13.74 8.41
C LEU A 82 13.71 14.43 7.05
N ARG A 83 12.64 15.21 6.84
CA ARG A 83 12.42 15.98 5.60
C ARG A 83 13.29 17.23 5.52
N LEU A 84 13.45 17.93 6.63
CA LEU A 84 14.10 19.23 6.69
C LEU A 84 15.63 19.14 6.88
N THR A 85 16.15 17.95 7.19
CA THR A 85 17.60 17.72 7.31
C THR A 85 18.33 17.88 5.96
N PRO A 86 19.41 18.68 5.89
CA PRO A 86 20.17 18.91 4.67
C PRO A 86 21.13 17.77 4.30
N TYR A 87 21.62 16.99 5.27
CA TYR A 87 22.54 15.85 5.06
C TYR A 87 21.80 14.54 4.74
N LYS A 88 20.76 14.65 3.92
CA LYS A 88 19.78 13.57 3.66
C LYS A 88 20.38 12.34 2.99
N GLU A 89 21.48 12.51 2.25
CA GLU A 89 22.17 11.43 1.53
C GLU A 89 23.07 10.60 2.43
N ASP A 90 23.72 11.25 3.40
CA ASP A 90 24.62 10.61 4.36
C ASP A 90 23.85 9.97 5.53
N LEU A 91 22.53 10.19 5.59
CA LEU A 91 21.67 9.76 6.68
C LEU A 91 20.83 8.53 6.32
N MET A 92 20.76 7.56 7.24
CA MET A 92 19.89 6.39 7.07
C MET A 92 19.05 6.13 8.32
N LEU A 93 17.72 6.08 8.15
CA LEU A 93 16.77 5.71 9.19
C LEU A 93 16.69 4.18 9.33
N ILE A 94 16.97 3.63 10.50
CA ILE A 94 16.79 2.21 10.81
C ILE A 94 15.52 2.01 11.64
N LEU A 95 14.63 1.17 11.13
CA LEU A 95 13.38 0.77 11.77
C LEU A 95 13.51 -0.70 12.25
N ALA A 96 12.84 -1.08 13.34
CA ALA A 96 12.72 -2.47 13.80
C ALA A 96 11.42 -2.66 14.59
N GLY A 97 10.76 -3.82 14.53
CA GLY A 97 9.54 -4.18 15.28
C GLY A 97 8.22 -4.20 14.47
N PRO A 98 7.16 -4.88 14.97
CA PRO A 98 6.06 -5.41 14.15
C PRO A 98 4.97 -4.42 13.66
N ARG A 99 5.05 -3.12 13.99
CA ARG A 99 4.02 -2.11 13.63
C ARG A 99 4.65 -0.78 13.25
N ARG A 100 5.03 -0.65 11.96
CA ARG A 100 5.79 0.47 11.32
C ARG A 100 5.08 1.02 10.08
N HIS A 101 3.84 0.60 9.82
CA HIS A 101 3.19 0.76 8.52
C HIS A 101 2.96 2.23 8.18
N TYR A 102 2.64 3.03 9.19
CA TYR A 102 2.44 4.46 9.05
C TYR A 102 3.73 5.19 8.63
N ILE A 103 4.83 5.04 9.38
CA ILE A 103 6.13 5.65 9.09
C ILE A 103 6.66 5.14 7.76
N ILE A 104 6.53 3.83 7.45
CA ILE A 104 6.94 3.29 6.16
C ILE A 104 6.20 3.98 5.00
N ASN A 105 4.89 4.16 5.14
CA ASN A 105 4.09 4.85 4.12
C ASN A 105 4.52 6.31 3.95
N LYS A 106 4.86 7.01 5.05
CA LYS A 106 5.35 8.39 5.03
C LYS A 106 6.78 8.53 4.51
N CYS A 107 7.71 7.68 4.91
CA CYS A 107 9.08 7.65 4.38
C CYS A 107 9.08 7.38 2.88
N LYS A 108 8.24 6.45 2.41
CA LYS A 108 8.01 6.21 0.97
C LYS A 108 7.47 7.46 0.27
N LYS A 109 6.53 8.19 0.90
CA LYS A 109 5.96 9.44 0.38
C LYS A 109 6.98 10.58 0.25
N PHE A 110 7.87 10.73 1.23
CA PHE A 110 8.80 11.87 1.31
C PHE A 110 10.26 11.55 0.91
N LYS A 111 10.50 10.36 0.35
CA LYS A 111 11.81 9.89 -0.14
C LYS A 111 12.91 9.98 0.91
N ILE A 112 12.58 9.66 2.15
CA ILE A 112 13.56 9.56 3.23
C ILE A 112 14.25 8.19 3.13
N HIS A 113 15.57 8.14 3.23
CA HIS A 113 16.33 6.89 3.20
C HIS A 113 16.12 6.10 4.50
N PHE A 114 15.54 4.90 4.37
CA PHE A 114 15.31 4.02 5.51
C PHE A 114 15.57 2.53 5.20
N LYS A 115 15.96 1.79 6.24
CA LYS A 115 16.10 0.34 6.25
C LYS A 115 15.18 -0.23 7.32
N PHE A 116 14.27 -1.11 6.92
CA PHE A 116 13.39 -1.82 7.84
C PHE A 116 13.48 -3.32 7.58
N PRO A 117 14.25 -4.09 8.37
CA PRO A 117 14.53 -5.48 8.06
C PRO A 117 13.28 -6.41 7.90
N GLU A 118 12.11 -6.11 8.51
CA GLU A 118 11.09 -7.12 8.91
C GLU A 118 9.69 -7.20 8.20
N TYR A 119 9.20 -6.31 7.30
CA TYR A 119 7.73 -6.24 6.91
C TYR A 119 7.31 -6.65 5.47
N TYR A 120 7.16 -7.94 5.16
CA TYR A 120 7.80 -8.59 3.98
C TYR A 120 9.28 -8.42 4.17
N SER A 121 10.08 -9.49 4.17
CA SER A 121 11.53 -9.32 4.29
C SER A 121 11.93 -8.16 3.38
N SER A 122 12.57 -7.12 3.90
CA SER A 122 12.89 -5.94 3.06
C SER A 122 13.61 -6.37 1.78
N LEU A 123 14.24 -7.55 1.83
CA LEU A 123 14.55 -8.41 0.70
C LEU A 123 13.40 -8.56 -0.30
N LYS A 124 12.27 -9.23 -0.05
CA LYS A 124 11.20 -9.47 -1.07
C LYS A 124 10.76 -8.23 -1.85
N ILE A 125 10.53 -7.08 -1.19
CA ILE A 125 10.13 -5.85 -1.91
C ILE A 125 11.32 -5.23 -2.65
N LYS A 126 12.52 -5.20 -2.05
CA LYS A 126 13.73 -4.76 -2.77
C LYS A 126 14.04 -5.68 -3.95
N PHE A 127 13.87 -6.98 -3.78
CA PHE A 127 14.10 -8.01 -4.77
C PHE A 127 13.11 -7.87 -5.92
N ALA A 128 11.81 -7.69 -5.63
CA ALA A 128 10.81 -7.39 -6.66
C ALA A 128 11.14 -6.09 -7.42
N LYS A 129 11.58 -5.03 -6.72
CA LYS A 129 12.01 -3.78 -7.36
C LYS A 129 13.29 -3.93 -8.19
N ILE A 130 14.27 -4.69 -7.71
CA ILE A 130 15.53 -4.96 -8.41
C ILE A 130 15.24 -5.79 -9.67
N ILE A 131 14.42 -6.83 -9.55
CA ILE A 131 13.96 -7.63 -10.69
C ILE A 131 13.24 -6.72 -11.68
N LEU A 132 12.26 -5.92 -11.24
CA LEU A 132 11.50 -5.04 -12.12
C LEU A 132 12.39 -4.00 -12.81
N ALA A 133 13.29 -3.35 -12.07
CA ALA A 133 14.22 -2.37 -12.61
C ALA A 133 15.17 -3.00 -13.63
N ASN A 134 15.71 -4.18 -13.34
CA ASN A 134 16.56 -4.92 -14.26
C ASN A 134 15.78 -5.36 -15.50
N SER A 135 14.56 -5.85 -15.34
CA SER A 135 13.69 -6.26 -16.45
C SER A 135 13.37 -5.07 -17.36
N VAL A 136 12.96 -3.93 -16.80
CA VAL A 136 12.65 -2.70 -17.54
C VAL A 136 13.88 -2.16 -18.28
N LYS A 137 15.05 -2.13 -17.62
CA LYS A 137 16.30 -1.65 -18.24
C LYS A 137 16.79 -2.58 -19.35
N LYS A 138 16.73 -3.90 -19.15
CA LYS A 138 17.19 -4.90 -20.13
C LYS A 138 16.20 -5.16 -21.25
N ALA A 139 14.92 -4.87 -21.06
CA ALA A 139 13.90 -5.07 -22.08
C ALA A 139 14.25 -4.33 -23.37
N LYS A 140 14.01 -4.98 -24.51
CA LYS A 140 14.09 -4.36 -25.85
C LYS A 140 12.87 -3.46 -26.10
N LYS A 141 11.70 -3.93 -25.66
CA LYS A 141 10.42 -3.21 -25.67
C LYS A 141 9.64 -3.50 -24.39
N ILE A 142 8.82 -2.56 -23.98
CA ILE A 142 7.97 -2.63 -22.79
C ILE A 142 6.55 -2.38 -23.27
N ILE A 143 5.69 -3.38 -23.09
CA ILE A 143 4.28 -3.26 -23.44
C ILE A 143 3.53 -2.80 -22.19
N ALA A 144 2.89 -1.63 -22.28
CA ALA A 144 1.99 -1.13 -21.27
C ALA A 144 0.54 -1.35 -21.75
N ASP A 145 -0.31 -1.86 -20.87
CA ASP A 145 -1.73 -2.11 -21.15
C ASP A 145 -2.58 -0.83 -21.21
N SER A 146 -2.02 0.30 -20.77
CA SER A 146 -2.67 1.61 -20.83
C SER A 146 -1.67 2.77 -20.82
N ASN A 147 -2.15 3.95 -21.21
CA ASN A 147 -1.41 5.20 -21.03
C ASN A 147 -1.12 5.52 -19.55
N SER A 148 -1.96 5.06 -18.61
CA SER A 148 -1.69 5.24 -17.18
C SER A 148 -0.49 4.42 -16.75
N THR A 149 -0.47 3.13 -17.10
CA THR A 149 0.64 2.23 -16.83
C THR A 149 1.94 2.73 -17.47
N ALA A 150 1.87 3.25 -18.70
CA ALA A 150 3.02 3.85 -19.38
C ALA A 150 3.56 5.07 -18.61
N LYS A 151 2.68 5.97 -18.16
CA LYS A 151 3.06 7.13 -17.34
C LYS A 151 3.69 6.70 -16.01
N ASP A 152 3.14 5.67 -15.35
CA ASP A 152 3.70 5.14 -14.12
C ASP A 152 5.09 4.55 -14.34
N ILE A 153 5.30 3.77 -15.41
CA ILE A 153 6.62 3.24 -15.75
C ILE A 153 7.60 4.40 -15.99
N LEU A 154 7.21 5.44 -16.73
CA LEU A 154 8.04 6.61 -17.00
C LEU A 154 8.35 7.44 -15.75
N LEU A 155 7.46 7.44 -14.76
CA LEU A 155 7.71 8.11 -13.48
C LEU A 155 8.88 7.48 -12.72
N PHE A 156 9.05 6.15 -12.84
CA PHE A 156 10.11 5.40 -12.16
C PHE A 156 11.35 5.16 -13.03
N PHE A 157 11.19 5.09 -14.35
CA PHE A 157 12.22 4.75 -15.33
C PHE A 157 12.11 5.65 -16.57
N PRO A 158 12.38 6.97 -16.45
CA PRO A 158 12.26 7.91 -17.56
C PRO A 158 13.15 7.54 -18.76
N GLU A 159 14.28 6.86 -18.51
CA GLU A 159 15.26 6.45 -19.52
C GLU A 159 14.72 5.43 -20.52
N VAL A 160 13.63 4.72 -20.19
CA VAL A 160 13.07 3.68 -21.06
C VAL A 160 11.97 4.18 -21.99
N ARG A 161 11.77 5.50 -22.10
CA ARG A 161 10.69 6.08 -22.93
C ARG A 161 10.64 5.53 -24.35
N SER A 162 11.78 5.43 -25.02
CA SER A 162 11.88 4.91 -26.40
C SER A 162 11.53 3.41 -26.52
N LYS A 163 11.45 2.70 -25.38
CA LYS A 163 11.14 1.28 -25.30
C LYS A 163 9.66 1.00 -25.07
N ILE A 164 8.89 1.98 -24.59
CA ILE A 164 7.49 1.78 -24.22
C ILE A 164 6.58 1.80 -25.45
N SER A 165 5.66 0.85 -25.52
CA SER A 165 4.56 0.83 -26.47
C SER A 165 3.28 0.51 -25.71
N VAL A 166 2.23 1.31 -25.94
CA VAL A 166 0.93 1.07 -25.32
C VAL A 166 0.15 0.15 -26.25
N ILE A 167 -0.21 -1.04 -25.75
CA ILE A 167 -1.07 -1.99 -26.45
C ILE A 167 -2.21 -2.29 -25.50
N TYR A 168 -3.38 -1.77 -25.82
CA TYR A 168 -4.58 -2.01 -25.02
C TYR A 168 -4.98 -3.47 -25.10
N ASN A 169 -5.43 -4.02 -23.97
CA ASN A 169 -5.95 -5.38 -23.94
C ASN A 169 -7.18 -5.48 -24.86
N GLY A 170 -7.21 -6.54 -25.68
CA GLY A 170 -8.36 -6.88 -26.48
C GLY A 170 -9.50 -7.47 -25.64
N ILE A 171 -10.69 -7.48 -26.21
CA ILE A 171 -11.86 -8.15 -25.66
C ILE A 171 -12.02 -9.47 -26.44
N SER A 172 -12.29 -10.57 -25.74
CA SER A 172 -12.56 -11.86 -26.38
C SER A 172 -13.86 -11.81 -27.18
N GLU A 173 -13.92 -12.51 -28.32
CA GLU A 173 -15.11 -12.62 -29.17
C GLU A 173 -16.34 -13.18 -28.43
N ASN A 174 -16.11 -13.91 -27.33
CA ASN A 174 -17.15 -14.38 -26.43
C ASN A 174 -17.97 -13.24 -25.80
N PHE A 175 -17.44 -12.02 -25.75
CA PHE A 175 -18.10 -10.84 -25.23
C PHE A 175 -18.58 -9.96 -26.39
N SER A 176 -19.65 -10.41 -27.03
CA SER A 176 -20.35 -9.68 -28.10
C SER A 176 -21.77 -9.31 -27.66
N VAL A 177 -22.43 -8.46 -28.46
CA VAL A 177 -23.82 -8.10 -28.24
C VAL A 177 -24.69 -9.32 -28.52
N ILE A 178 -25.47 -9.73 -27.52
CA ILE A 178 -26.40 -10.85 -27.60
C ILE A 178 -27.80 -10.30 -27.96
N ASP A 179 -28.61 -11.10 -28.66
CA ASP A 179 -29.98 -10.73 -28.98
C ASP A 179 -30.79 -10.38 -27.71
N LYS A 180 -31.56 -9.28 -27.78
CA LYS A 180 -32.29 -8.76 -26.63
C LYS A 180 -33.29 -9.76 -26.06
N LYS A 181 -33.93 -10.57 -26.91
CA LYS A 181 -34.88 -11.59 -26.47
C LYS A 181 -34.17 -12.71 -25.72
N GLU A 182 -32.99 -13.11 -26.16
CA GLU A 182 -32.15 -14.08 -25.45
C GLU A 182 -31.69 -13.55 -24.10
N VAL A 183 -31.25 -12.29 -24.03
CA VAL A 183 -30.86 -11.64 -22.76
C VAL A 183 -32.03 -11.53 -21.79
N GLU A 184 -33.23 -11.14 -22.27
CA GLU A 184 -34.43 -11.09 -21.42
C GLU A 184 -34.87 -12.48 -20.96
N ASN A 185 -34.80 -13.51 -21.82
CA ASN A 185 -35.03 -14.89 -21.42
C ASN A 185 -34.04 -15.34 -20.33
N PHE A 186 -32.77 -14.99 -20.46
CA PHE A 186 -31.75 -15.26 -19.44
C PHE A 186 -32.05 -14.54 -18.12
N LYS A 187 -32.42 -13.25 -18.17
CA LYS A 187 -32.79 -12.45 -16.99
C LYS A 187 -34.00 -13.04 -16.28
N ASN A 188 -35.03 -13.44 -17.03
CA ASN A 188 -36.23 -14.07 -16.49
C ASN A 188 -35.93 -15.43 -15.87
N LYS A 189 -35.17 -16.29 -16.57
CA LYS A 189 -34.75 -17.62 -16.07
C LYS A 189 -33.95 -17.53 -14.76
N ASN A 190 -33.16 -16.48 -14.59
CA ASN A 190 -32.34 -16.24 -13.40
C ASN A 190 -32.99 -15.29 -12.37
N GLY A 191 -34.20 -14.80 -12.64
CA GLY A 191 -34.91 -13.86 -11.78
C GLY A 191 -34.13 -12.57 -11.50
N LEU A 192 -33.39 -12.03 -12.48
CA LEU A 192 -32.50 -10.88 -12.28
C LEU A 192 -33.23 -9.53 -12.25
N GLY A 193 -34.26 -9.34 -13.08
CA GLY A 193 -34.87 -8.01 -13.26
C GLY A 193 -33.83 -6.97 -13.70
N ASN A 194 -33.95 -5.73 -13.21
CA ASN A 194 -32.89 -4.73 -13.37
C ASN A 194 -31.82 -4.96 -12.32
N TYR A 195 -30.54 -4.86 -12.70
CA TYR A 195 -29.45 -5.09 -11.75
C TYR A 195 -28.20 -4.29 -12.04
N ILE A 196 -27.38 -4.13 -11.01
CA ILE A 196 -25.99 -3.68 -11.12
C ILE A 196 -25.11 -4.91 -11.13
N LEU A 197 -24.11 -4.96 -12.02
CA LEU A 197 -23.14 -6.05 -12.09
C LEU A 197 -21.78 -5.65 -11.51
N PHE A 198 -21.20 -6.54 -10.71
CA PHE A 198 -19.80 -6.50 -10.31
C PHE A 198 -19.12 -7.81 -10.72
N VAL A 199 -17.97 -7.72 -11.38
CA VAL A 199 -17.20 -8.89 -11.83
C VAL A 199 -15.79 -8.82 -11.28
N GLY A 200 -15.43 -9.80 -10.46
CA GLY A 200 -14.09 -9.97 -9.90
C GLY A 200 -14.08 -10.66 -8.54
N ASN A 201 -12.95 -11.26 -8.19
CA ASN A 201 -12.76 -11.80 -6.84
C ASN A 201 -12.82 -10.66 -5.81
N ARG A 202 -13.29 -10.97 -4.60
CA ARG A 202 -13.56 -10.01 -3.51
C ARG A 202 -12.29 -9.54 -2.79
N LYS A 203 -11.26 -9.20 -3.56
CA LYS A 203 -9.99 -8.71 -3.00
C LYS A 203 -10.19 -7.29 -2.45
N PRO A 204 -9.55 -6.92 -1.33
CA PRO A 204 -9.73 -5.60 -0.71
C PRO A 204 -9.51 -4.42 -1.67
N HIS A 205 -8.52 -4.52 -2.57
CA HIS A 205 -8.21 -3.47 -3.55
C HIS A 205 -9.25 -3.31 -4.67
N LYS A 206 -10.23 -4.22 -4.79
CA LYS A 206 -11.34 -4.10 -5.73
C LYS A 206 -12.50 -3.26 -5.17
N ASN A 207 -12.40 -2.83 -3.91
CA ASN A 207 -13.30 -1.87 -3.28
C ASN A 207 -14.80 -2.27 -3.26
N LEU A 208 -15.09 -3.57 -3.27
CA LEU A 208 -16.45 -4.12 -3.26
C LEU A 208 -17.24 -3.71 -2.01
N GLU A 209 -16.55 -3.47 -0.90
CA GLU A 209 -17.13 -2.94 0.33
C GLU A 209 -17.95 -1.66 0.11
N ASN A 210 -17.37 -0.71 -0.62
CA ASN A 210 -18.00 0.58 -0.89
C ASN A 210 -19.14 0.48 -1.89
N LEU A 211 -19.05 -0.45 -2.86
CA LEU A 211 -20.15 -0.75 -3.77
C LEU A 211 -21.38 -1.23 -2.99
N VAL A 212 -21.22 -2.21 -2.10
CA VAL A 212 -22.34 -2.76 -1.31
C VAL A 212 -22.95 -1.71 -0.38
N LYS A 213 -22.12 -0.90 0.28
CA LYS A 213 -22.60 0.24 1.10
C LYS A 213 -23.39 1.27 0.30
N SER A 214 -22.97 1.54 -0.94
CA SER A 214 -23.67 2.49 -1.82
C SER A 214 -24.98 1.91 -2.33
N TYR A 215 -24.96 0.64 -2.72
CA TYR A 215 -26.14 -0.11 -3.15
C TYR A 215 -27.25 -0.14 -2.08
N TYR A 216 -26.88 -0.34 -0.80
CA TYR A 216 -27.83 -0.26 0.32
C TYR A 216 -28.59 1.07 0.37
N LYS A 217 -27.95 2.18 0.04
CA LYS A 217 -28.61 3.50 -0.01
C LYS A 217 -29.51 3.60 -1.24
N LEU A 218 -29.05 3.07 -2.37
CA LEU A 218 -29.71 3.17 -3.67
C LEU A 218 -31.02 2.38 -3.74
N ILE A 219 -31.07 1.20 -3.13
CA ILE A 219 -32.21 0.27 -3.28
C ILE A 219 -33.52 0.81 -2.69
N ARG A 220 -33.45 1.80 -1.79
CA ARG A 220 -34.62 2.49 -1.26
C ARG A 220 -35.29 3.39 -2.31
N LEU A 221 -34.53 3.83 -3.32
CA LEU A 221 -35.00 4.69 -4.41
C LEU A 221 -35.46 3.86 -5.62
N PHE A 222 -34.80 2.73 -5.88
CA PHE A 222 -35.06 1.88 -7.03
C PHE A 222 -35.53 0.49 -6.59
N ARG A 223 -36.85 0.35 -6.37
CA ARG A 223 -37.46 -0.93 -6.01
C ARG A 223 -37.24 -1.96 -7.12
N GLY A 224 -36.88 -3.18 -6.74
CA GLY A 224 -36.63 -4.28 -7.68
C GLY A 224 -35.24 -4.29 -8.32
N LEU A 225 -34.39 -3.29 -8.07
CA LEU A 225 -32.99 -3.31 -8.49
C LEU A 225 -32.23 -4.38 -7.68
N LYS A 226 -31.47 -5.25 -8.36
CA LYS A 226 -30.58 -6.24 -7.75
C LYS A 226 -29.10 -5.82 -7.87
N LEU A 227 -28.24 -6.44 -7.08
CA LEU A 227 -26.78 -6.38 -7.27
C LEU A 227 -26.27 -7.79 -7.49
N VAL A 228 -25.68 -8.05 -8.66
CA VAL A 228 -25.06 -9.32 -9.01
C VAL A 228 -23.54 -9.21 -8.81
N ILE A 229 -22.98 -10.10 -8.00
CA ILE A 229 -21.55 -10.17 -7.71
C ILE A 229 -21.03 -11.50 -8.27
N VAL A 230 -20.25 -11.42 -9.34
CA VAL A 230 -19.57 -12.58 -9.95
C VAL A 230 -18.13 -12.62 -9.46
N GLY A 231 -17.76 -13.69 -8.76
CA GLY A 231 -16.36 -13.94 -8.36
C GLY A 231 -16.21 -14.47 -6.93
N LYS A 232 -15.05 -15.10 -6.69
CA LYS A 232 -14.78 -15.83 -5.44
C LYS A 232 -14.52 -14.90 -4.27
N LYS A 233 -14.92 -15.36 -3.08
CA LYS A 233 -14.51 -14.74 -1.80
C LYS A 233 -12.99 -14.75 -1.65
N PHE A 234 -12.45 -13.70 -1.04
CA PHE A 234 -11.01 -13.60 -0.81
C PHE A 234 -10.55 -14.29 0.47
N SER A 235 -11.42 -14.33 1.48
CA SER A 235 -11.14 -14.91 2.79
C SER A 235 -12.42 -15.44 3.43
N GLN A 236 -12.29 -16.33 4.43
CA GLN A 236 -13.44 -16.81 5.22
C GLN A 236 -14.16 -15.66 5.94
N ASN A 237 -13.41 -14.69 6.47
CA ASN A 237 -13.95 -13.49 7.11
C ASN A 237 -14.04 -12.33 6.10
N ASP A 238 -14.99 -12.42 5.16
CA ASP A 238 -15.18 -11.40 4.12
C ASP A 238 -16.01 -10.21 4.64
N ILE A 239 -15.53 -8.99 4.38
CA ILE A 239 -16.20 -7.75 4.82
C ILE A 239 -17.56 -7.58 4.14
N VAL A 240 -17.73 -8.11 2.93
CA VAL A 240 -18.99 -8.02 2.17
C VAL A 240 -20.08 -8.83 2.84
N ASP A 241 -19.77 -10.04 3.31
CA ASP A 241 -20.72 -10.88 4.04
C ASP A 241 -21.17 -10.20 5.35
N SER A 242 -20.22 -9.58 6.05
CA SER A 242 -20.51 -8.81 7.28
C SER A 242 -21.50 -7.67 7.01
N ILE A 243 -21.32 -6.94 5.91
CA ILE A 243 -22.20 -5.83 5.51
C ILE A 243 -23.57 -6.35 5.07
N LYS A 244 -23.61 -7.44 4.31
CA LYS A 244 -24.86 -8.07 3.85
C LYS A 244 -25.76 -8.45 5.02
N ASN A 245 -25.19 -9.12 6.02
CA ASN A 245 -25.92 -9.54 7.21
C ASN A 245 -26.37 -8.34 8.04
N LYS A 246 -25.50 -7.35 8.25
CA LYS A 246 -25.84 -6.14 9.02
C LYS A 246 -27.03 -5.37 8.44
N PHE A 247 -27.16 -5.34 7.11
CA PHE A 247 -28.19 -4.57 6.42
C PHE A 247 -29.32 -5.43 5.82
N ASN A 248 -29.37 -6.72 6.14
CA ASN A 248 -30.36 -7.67 5.60
C ASN A 248 -30.45 -7.68 4.06
N LEU A 249 -29.30 -7.66 3.39
CA LEU A 249 -29.19 -7.53 1.93
C LEU A 249 -29.24 -8.86 1.16
N ASN A 250 -29.46 -9.99 1.84
CA ASN A 250 -29.33 -11.32 1.23
C ASN A 250 -30.29 -11.57 0.06
N ASN A 251 -31.50 -11.00 0.09
CA ASN A 251 -32.48 -11.12 -1.00
C ASN A 251 -32.24 -10.14 -2.16
N TYR A 252 -31.32 -9.19 -1.97
CA TYR A 252 -31.06 -8.11 -2.91
C TYR A 252 -29.73 -8.27 -3.63
N ILE A 253 -28.83 -9.11 -3.11
CA ILE A 253 -27.52 -9.36 -3.66
C ILE A 253 -27.43 -10.81 -4.10
N MET A 254 -27.25 -11.03 -5.40
CA MET A 254 -27.04 -12.35 -5.99
C MET A 254 -25.54 -12.59 -6.17
N GLU A 255 -25.06 -13.72 -5.70
CA GLU A 255 -23.65 -14.08 -5.77
C GLU A 255 -23.47 -15.28 -6.69
N LYS A 256 -22.53 -15.18 -7.63
CA LYS A 256 -22.24 -16.23 -8.60
C LYS A 256 -20.75 -16.54 -8.59
N GLU A 257 -20.43 -17.81 -8.51
CA GLU A 257 -19.06 -18.31 -8.55
C GLU A 257 -18.95 -19.36 -9.66
N ASN A 258 -17.76 -19.46 -10.27
CA ASN A 258 -17.44 -20.49 -11.29
C ASN A 258 -18.37 -20.49 -12.51
N ILE A 259 -18.84 -19.31 -12.94
CA ILE A 259 -19.58 -19.18 -14.21
C ILE A 259 -18.62 -19.19 -15.41
N THR A 260 -19.10 -19.62 -16.57
CA THR A 260 -18.31 -19.62 -17.81
C THR A 260 -18.25 -18.22 -18.43
N ASP A 261 -17.29 -17.96 -19.32
CA ASP A 261 -17.20 -16.69 -20.05
C ASP A 261 -18.47 -16.44 -20.90
N GLN A 262 -19.03 -17.52 -21.48
CA GLN A 262 -20.30 -17.45 -22.22
C GLN A 262 -21.46 -17.01 -21.32
N GLU A 263 -21.58 -17.58 -20.12
CA GLU A 263 -22.62 -17.15 -19.17
C GLU A 263 -22.37 -15.72 -18.67
N LEU A 264 -21.10 -15.37 -18.42
CA LEU A 264 -20.70 -14.02 -18.00
C LEU A 264 -21.06 -12.96 -19.06
N ALA A 265 -20.99 -13.29 -20.36
CA ALA A 265 -21.42 -12.41 -21.43
C ALA A 265 -22.92 -12.05 -21.33
N TYR A 266 -23.77 -12.98 -20.92
CA TYR A 266 -25.19 -12.69 -20.65
C TYR A 266 -25.38 -11.73 -19.48
N TYR A 267 -24.60 -11.88 -18.39
CA TYR A 267 -24.63 -10.92 -17.29
C TYR A 267 -24.16 -9.53 -17.72
N TYR A 268 -23.14 -9.41 -18.57
CA TYR A 268 -22.73 -8.11 -19.09
C TYR A 268 -23.79 -7.47 -20.00
N ASN A 269 -24.43 -8.25 -20.87
CA ASN A 269 -25.45 -7.74 -21.78
C ASN A 269 -26.76 -7.34 -21.08
N GLY A 270 -27.04 -7.91 -19.90
CA GLY A 270 -28.29 -7.65 -19.17
C GLY A 270 -28.22 -6.57 -18.09
N ALA A 271 -27.01 -6.08 -17.76
CA ALA A 271 -26.76 -5.07 -16.73
C ALA A 271 -26.86 -3.65 -17.30
#